data_AF-A0A7C3U610-F1
#
_entry.id   AF-A0A7C3U610-F1
#
_cell.length_a   1.000
_cell.length_b   1.000
_cell.length_c   1.000
_cell.angle_alpha   90.00
_cell.angle_beta   90.00
_cell.angle_gamma   90.00
#
_symmetry.space_group_name_H-M   'P 1'
#
loop_
_entity.id
_entity.type
_entity.pdbx_description
1 polymer ?
#
loop_
_entity_poly.entity_id
_entity_poly.type
_entity_poly.pdbx_seq_one_letter_code
_entity_poly.pdbx_strand_id
1 'polypeptide(L)'
;EQSPSRMGISKIELDQEHGGLIKVNPIANWSREQVWDYIVKNKVPYNELYDKGYASIGCAPCTRPVKSGEDERAGRWWWEKGSVKECGLHHSFRIKAQP
;
A
#
# COMPACT_ATOMS: atom_id res chain seq x y z
N GLU A 1 6.91 -4.75 3.01
CA GLU A 1 6.54 -3.41 3.54
C GLU A 1 5.80 -2.65 2.45
N GLN A 2 4.82 -1.80 2.79
CA GLN A 2 3.95 -1.16 1.78
C GLN A 2 4.67 0.00 1.04
N SER A 3 4.54 1.24 1.51
CA SER A 3 5.24 2.40 0.94
C SER A 3 5.90 3.21 2.05
N PRO A 4 6.98 3.96 1.76
CA PRO A 4 7.60 4.85 2.74
C PRO A 4 6.63 5.86 3.35
N SER A 5 5.64 6.31 2.57
CA SER A 5 4.57 7.23 3.02
C SER A 5 3.64 6.64 4.07
N ARG A 6 3.65 5.32 4.29
CA ARG A 6 2.83 4.62 5.29
C ARG A 6 3.62 4.22 6.53
N MET A 7 4.92 4.52 6.59
CA MET A 7 5.69 4.30 7.82
C MET A 7 5.10 5.16 8.94
N GLY A 8 4.72 4.51 10.04
CA GLY A 8 4.12 5.20 11.19
C GLY A 8 2.67 5.64 10.99
N ILE A 9 1.92 5.04 10.04
CA ILE A 9 0.50 5.33 9.87
C ILE A 9 -0.27 5.05 11.17
N SER A 10 -1.15 5.99 11.56
CA SER A 10 -1.95 5.84 12.77
C SER A 10 -3.08 4.84 12.54
N LYS A 11 -3.50 4.12 13.61
CA LYS A 11 -4.65 3.22 13.52
C LYS A 11 -5.96 3.96 13.24
N ILE A 12 -6.03 5.24 13.59
CA ILE A 12 -7.17 6.13 13.34
C ILE A 12 -6.62 7.44 12.81
N GLU A 13 -7.18 7.92 11.70
CA GLU A 13 -6.83 9.18 11.05
C GLU A 13 -8.09 9.95 10.67
N LEU A 14 -8.02 11.28 10.66
CA LEU A 14 -9.08 12.13 10.16
C LEU A 14 -8.69 12.67 8.78
N ASP A 15 -9.43 12.28 7.75
CA ASP A 15 -9.20 12.66 6.38
C ASP A 15 -9.98 13.92 6.02
N GLN A 16 -9.34 15.07 6.26
CA GLN A 16 -9.93 16.38 5.98
C GLN A 16 -10.22 16.59 4.48
N GLU A 17 -9.33 16.11 3.62
CA GLU A 17 -9.42 16.31 2.16
C GLU A 17 -10.57 15.54 1.53
N HIS A 18 -11.03 14.47 2.17
CA HIS A 18 -12.17 13.68 1.73
C HIS A 18 -13.43 13.95 2.57
N GLY A 19 -13.59 15.18 3.07
CA GLY A 19 -14.81 15.60 3.77
C GLY A 19 -14.85 15.21 5.25
N GLY A 20 -13.70 15.04 5.89
CA GLY A 20 -13.59 14.75 7.33
C GLY A 20 -13.90 13.29 7.68
N LEU A 21 -13.62 12.35 6.78
CA LEU A 21 -13.85 10.92 7.03
C LEU A 21 -12.89 10.37 8.09
N ILE A 22 -13.41 9.52 8.97
CA ILE A 22 -12.57 8.76 9.90
C ILE A 22 -12.03 7.54 9.16
N LYS A 23 -10.71 7.48 8.97
CA LYS A 23 -9.99 6.33 8.43
C LYS A 23 -9.53 5.44 9.58
N VAL A 24 -9.86 4.15 9.50
CA VAL A 24 -9.42 3.15 10.47
C VAL A 24 -8.51 2.16 9.75
N ASN A 25 -7.29 2.00 10.26
CA ASN A 25 -6.26 1.09 9.74
C ASN A 25 -6.04 -0.07 10.73
N PRO A 26 -6.94 -1.07 10.80
CA PRO A 26 -6.93 -2.08 11.88
C PRO A 26 -5.69 -2.99 11.85
N ILE A 27 -5.10 -3.16 10.66
CA ILE A 27 -3.91 -3.96 10.41
C ILE A 27 -2.67 -3.11 10.13
N ALA A 28 -2.64 -1.85 10.58
CA ALA A 28 -1.52 -0.93 10.34
C ALA A 28 -0.16 -1.47 10.81
N ASN A 29 -0.16 -2.32 11.84
CA ASN A 29 1.04 -2.90 12.44
C ASN A 29 1.31 -4.35 11.99
N TRP A 30 0.56 -4.87 11.01
CA TRP A 30 0.79 -6.21 10.49
C TRP A 30 1.93 -6.20 9.47
N SER A 31 2.84 -7.16 9.59
CA SER A 31 3.81 -7.46 8.54
C SER A 31 3.14 -8.18 7.36
N ARG A 32 3.84 -8.26 6.24
CA ARG A 32 3.36 -9.00 5.07
C ARG A 32 3.16 -10.48 5.40
N GLU A 33 4.09 -11.06 6.14
CA GLU A 33 4.04 -12.45 6.60
C GLU A 33 2.79 -12.69 7.45
N GLN A 34 2.48 -11.79 8.38
CA GLN A 34 1.27 -11.92 9.21
C GLN A 34 -0.03 -11.87 8.38
N VAL A 35 -0.07 -11.05 7.33
CA VAL A 35 -1.22 -11.03 6.40
C VAL A 35 -1.35 -12.37 5.67
N TRP A 36 -0.25 -12.90 5.13
CA TRP A 36 -0.27 -14.18 4.40
C TRP A 36 -0.56 -15.37 5.30
N ASP A 37 0.02 -15.41 6.51
CA ASP A 37 -0.27 -16.44 7.51
C ASP A 37 -1.76 -16.47 7.84
N TYR A 38 -2.39 -15.30 7.99
CA TYR A 38 -3.83 -15.21 8.21
C TYR A 38 -4.63 -15.72 7.01
N ILE A 39 -4.27 -15.32 5.79
CA ILE A 39 -4.94 -15.76 4.55
C ILE A 39 -4.91 -17.29 4.46
N VAL A 40 -3.74 -17.91 4.64
CA VAL A 40 -3.55 -19.36 4.53
C VAL A 40 -4.29 -20.09 5.65
N LYS A 41 -4.09 -19.67 6.91
CA LYS A 41 -4.70 -20.30 8.09
C LYS A 41 -6.23 -20.31 8.01
N ASN A 42 -6.82 -19.23 7.52
CA ASN A 42 -8.27 -19.06 7.47
C ASN A 42 -8.88 -19.36 6.10
N LYS A 43 -8.07 -19.84 5.13
CA LYS A 43 -8.50 -20.16 3.76
C LYS A 43 -9.22 -18.99 3.08
N VAL A 44 -8.73 -17.77 3.30
CA VAL A 44 -9.29 -16.57 2.68
C VAL A 44 -8.95 -16.61 1.18
N PRO A 45 -9.92 -16.48 0.28
CA PRO A 45 -9.62 -16.34 -1.14
C PRO A 45 -8.77 -15.09 -1.38
N TYR A 46 -7.70 -15.23 -2.16
CA TYR A 46 -6.86 -14.11 -2.59
C TYR A 46 -6.82 -14.05 -4.12
N ASN A 47 -6.28 -12.95 -4.67
CA ASN A 47 -6.21 -12.75 -6.11
C ASN A 47 -5.11 -13.61 -6.75
N GLU A 48 -5.45 -14.46 -7.72
CA GLU A 48 -4.51 -15.35 -8.44
C GLU A 48 -3.31 -14.63 -9.10
N LEU A 49 -3.40 -13.31 -9.31
CA LEU A 49 -2.27 -12.53 -9.80
C LEU A 49 -1.10 -12.54 -8.82
N TYR A 50 -1.32 -12.74 -7.52
CA TYR A 50 -0.23 -12.91 -6.55
C TYR A 50 0.67 -14.11 -6.91
N ASP A 51 0.10 -15.20 -7.44
CA ASP A 51 0.86 -16.38 -7.88
C ASP A 51 1.65 -16.11 -9.16
N LYS A 52 1.28 -15.07 -9.91
CA LYS A 52 1.96 -14.60 -11.12
C LYS A 52 3.00 -13.51 -10.84
N GLY A 53 3.37 -13.31 -9.57
CA GLY A 53 4.40 -12.36 -9.14
C GLY A 53 3.91 -10.92 -8.94
N TYR A 54 2.59 -10.68 -8.90
CA TYR A 54 2.07 -9.35 -8.58
C TYR A 54 2.06 -9.14 -7.06
N ALA A 55 3.00 -8.35 -6.54
CA ALA A 55 3.10 -8.10 -5.10
C ALA A 55 2.16 -6.97 -4.60
N SER A 56 1.72 -6.07 -5.47
CA SER A 56 0.74 -5.01 -5.18
C SER A 56 -0.10 -4.75 -6.43
N ILE A 57 -1.43 -4.78 -6.31
CA ILE A 57 -2.36 -4.73 -7.45
C ILE A 57 -3.13 -3.40 -7.45
N GLY A 58 -3.24 -2.75 -8.61
CA GLY A 58 -4.01 -1.51 -8.81
C GLY A 58 -4.71 -1.49 -10.18
N CYS A 59 -4.70 -0.34 -10.87
CA CYS A 59 -5.22 -0.26 -12.25
C CYS A 59 -4.40 -1.11 -13.23
N ALA A 60 -5.06 -1.69 -14.24
CA ALA A 60 -4.45 -2.56 -15.24
C ALA A 60 -3.20 -1.96 -15.94
N PRO A 61 -3.22 -0.71 -16.46
CA PRO A 61 -2.02 -0.12 -17.06
C PRO A 61 -0.95 0.25 -16.02
N CYS A 62 -1.30 0.29 -14.74
CA CYS A 62 -0.49 0.83 -13.65
C CYS A 62 0.21 -0.21 -12.80
N THR A 63 0.08 -1.48 -13.16
CA THR A 63 0.49 -2.62 -12.34
C THR A 63 1.24 -3.63 -13.19
N ARG A 64 2.42 -4.05 -12.74
CA ARG A 64 3.18 -5.16 -13.32
C ARG A 64 3.66 -6.12 -12.22
N PRO A 65 4.03 -7.37 -12.56
CA PRO A 65 4.76 -8.24 -11.64
C PRO A 65 6.06 -7.61 -11.16
N VAL A 66 6.48 -7.96 -9.95
CA VAL A 66 7.79 -7.57 -9.40
C VAL A 66 8.80 -8.70 -9.61
N LYS A 67 10.07 -8.34 -9.78
CA LYS A 67 11.19 -9.28 -9.83
C LYS A 67 11.69 -9.59 -8.41
N SER A 68 12.41 -10.69 -8.28
CA SER A 68 13.09 -11.03 -7.02
C SER A 68 14.01 -9.88 -6.58
N GLY A 69 13.85 -9.44 -5.33
CA GLY A 69 14.61 -8.35 -4.73
C GLY A 69 14.10 -6.94 -5.05
N GLU A 70 13.09 -6.78 -5.90
CA GLU A 70 12.39 -5.49 -6.04
C GLU A 70 11.47 -5.23 -4.83
N ASP A 71 11.25 -3.96 -4.54
CA ASP A 71 10.27 -3.52 -3.54
C ASP A 71 8.86 -4.05 -3.86
N GLU A 72 8.07 -4.34 -2.82
CA GLU A 72 6.72 -4.90 -2.91
C GLU A 72 5.77 -4.06 -3.77
N ARG A 73 5.95 -2.74 -3.81
CA ARG A 73 5.16 -1.81 -4.65
C ARG A 73 5.91 -1.32 -5.88
N ALA A 74 7.09 -1.86 -6.22
CA ALA A 74 7.84 -1.51 -7.42
C ALA A 74 7.05 -1.75 -8.74
N GLY A 75 6.05 -2.64 -8.69
CA GLY A 75 5.14 -2.88 -9.80
C GLY A 75 4.13 -1.76 -10.06
N ARG A 76 3.95 -0.83 -9.11
CA ARG A 76 2.99 0.28 -9.17
C ARG A 76 3.66 1.55 -9.70
N TRP A 77 3.05 2.19 -10.70
CA TRP A 77 3.60 3.39 -11.36
C TRP A 77 5.06 3.18 -11.79
N TRP A 78 5.39 2.00 -12.31
CA TRP A 78 6.77 1.52 -12.54
C TRP A 78 7.57 2.40 -13.51
N TRP A 79 6.90 3.20 -14.35
CA TRP A 79 7.51 4.12 -15.30
C TRP A 79 7.83 5.50 -14.71
N GLU A 80 7.23 5.85 -13.58
CA GLU A 80 7.33 7.18 -12.97
C GLU A 80 8.57 7.27 -12.05
N LYS A 81 9.34 8.35 -12.12
CA LYS A 81 10.57 8.56 -11.35
C LYS A 81 10.44 9.77 -10.41
N GLY A 82 10.96 9.65 -9.19
CA GLY A 82 11.20 10.79 -8.29
C GLY A 82 10.00 11.30 -7.47
N SER A 83 8.80 10.75 -7.63
CA SER A 83 7.62 11.13 -6.84
C SER A 83 7.32 10.14 -5.71
N VAL A 84 6.74 10.64 -4.60
CA VAL A 84 6.11 9.79 -3.58
C VAL A 84 4.85 9.20 -4.20
N LYS A 85 4.85 7.89 -4.39
CA LYS A 85 3.80 7.18 -5.12
C LYS A 85 2.68 6.75 -4.19
N GLU A 86 1.75 7.67 -3.96
CA GLU A 86 0.46 7.29 -3.40
C GLU A 86 -0.74 7.59 -4.29
N CYS A 87 -1.71 6.69 -4.19
CA CYS A 87 -2.98 6.86 -4.88
C CYS A 87 -3.78 7.98 -4.22
N GLY A 88 -4.53 8.77 -5.01
CA GLY A 88 -5.38 9.85 -4.50
C GLY A 88 -6.40 9.44 -3.43
N LEU A 89 -6.73 8.14 -3.32
CA LEU A 89 -7.51 7.57 -2.19
C LEU A 89 -6.85 7.81 -0.82
N HIS A 90 -5.54 7.97 -0.82
CA HIS A 90 -4.72 8.21 0.36
C HIS A 90 -4.07 9.57 0.21
N HIS A 91 -4.62 10.55 0.91
CA HIS A 91 -3.97 11.84 1.02
C HIS A 91 -3.17 11.89 2.31
N SER A 92 -1.85 12.01 2.20
CA SER A 92 -0.97 12.31 3.31
C SER A 92 -0.03 13.44 2.89
N PHE A 93 -0.55 14.67 2.76
CA PHE A 93 0.33 15.82 2.85
C PHE A 93 0.70 16.04 4.31
N ARG A 94 1.74 15.34 4.76
CA ARG A 94 2.70 15.99 5.66
C ARG A 94 3.88 16.48 4.82
N ILE A 95 3.63 17.46 3.97
CA ILE A 95 4.65 18.44 3.61
C ILE A 95 4.33 19.71 4.38
N LYS A 96 4.80 19.76 5.62
CA LYS A 96 5.36 20.98 6.19
C LYS A 96 6.65 20.61 6.89
N ALA A 97 7.71 20.49 6.10
CA ALA A 97 9.01 20.89 6.60
C ALA A 97 9.00 22.42 6.63
N GLN A 98 8.82 23.03 7.81
CA GLN A 98 9.30 24.38 8.08
C GLN A 98 9.08 24.82 9.53
N PRO A 99 9.98 25.66 10.08
CA PRO A 99 11.44 25.64 10.04
C PRO A 99 12.05 24.79 11.17
#